data_AF-A0A3M1HF75-F1
#
_entry.id   AF-A0A3M1HF75-F1
#
_cell.length_a   1.000
_cell.length_b   1.000
_cell.length_c   1.000
_cell.angle_alpha   90.00
_cell.angle_beta   90.00
_cell.angle_gamma   90.00
#
_symmetry.space_group_name_H-M   'P 1'
#
loop_
_entity.id
_entity.type
_entity.pdbx_description
1 polymer ?
#
loop_
_entity_poly.entity_id
_entity_poly.type
_entity_poly.pdbx_seq_one_letter_code
_entity_poly.pdbx_strand_id
1 'polypeptide(L)'
;AAAFGDNLHAPASRLARAIGLSEAEAQALRTLGETINYNAYGLEIEDLHMHPKALAEAMDGFTDPWAFMQTDAFRRIAEGFAEDRAAAESLKPEAEGPGWAVYALPDAPWARRMIGVLANELARAHPERAHALLLPMPGGWRVSVRAPKSRPYGAGKLCAQFPTGGGREAAGGINLLPDDLRASFIDALARAYQA
;
A
#
# COMPACT_ATOMS: atom_id res chain seq x y z
N ALA A 1 -6.57 7.74 14.89
CA ALA A 1 -5.73 6.70 14.27
C ALA A 1 -6.44 6.01 13.09
N ALA A 2 -7.62 5.40 13.28
CA ALA A 2 -8.32 4.63 12.23
C ALA A 2 -8.42 5.34 10.86
N ALA A 3 -8.90 6.59 10.81
CA ALA A 3 -8.99 7.35 9.57
C ALA A 3 -7.63 7.55 8.86
N PHE A 4 -6.51 7.60 9.59
CA PHE A 4 -5.18 7.59 8.98
C PHE A 4 -4.84 6.22 8.39
N GLY A 5 -5.13 5.13 9.12
CA GLY A 5 -4.97 3.76 8.62
C GLY A 5 -5.75 3.49 7.33
N ASP A 6 -6.95 4.04 7.21
CA ASP A 6 -7.80 3.98 6.01
C ASP A 6 -7.28 4.86 4.83
N ASN A 7 -6.08 5.43 4.95
CA ASN A 7 -5.49 6.37 4.00
C ASN A 7 -6.29 7.69 3.79
N LEU A 8 -7.17 8.06 4.73
CA LEU A 8 -7.95 9.31 4.70
C LEU A 8 -7.17 10.45 5.38
N HIS A 9 -5.93 10.70 4.95
CA HIS A 9 -5.01 11.60 5.66
C HIS A 9 -5.54 13.03 5.78
N ALA A 10 -6.05 13.61 4.68
CA ALA A 10 -6.54 14.99 4.71
C ALA A 10 -7.78 15.17 5.62
N PRO A 11 -8.82 14.32 5.55
CA PRO A 11 -9.89 14.31 6.56
C PRO A 11 -9.38 14.09 7.98
N ALA A 12 -8.48 13.14 8.21
CA ALA A 12 -7.95 12.82 9.54
C ALA A 12 -7.15 14.00 10.14
N SER A 13 -6.31 14.67 9.36
CA SER A 13 -5.57 15.87 9.79
C SER A 13 -6.48 17.08 10.04
N ARG A 14 -7.62 17.20 9.35
CA ARG A 14 -8.63 18.22 9.66
C ARG A 14 -9.31 17.92 10.99
N LEU A 15 -9.71 16.66 11.21
CA LEU A 15 -10.33 16.23 12.46
C LEU A 15 -9.39 16.42 13.65
N ALA A 16 -8.12 16.00 13.54
CA ALA A 16 -7.13 16.14 14.59
C ALA A 16 -6.97 17.60 15.06
N ARG A 17 -6.87 18.54 14.11
CA ARG A 17 -6.85 19.98 14.42
C ARG A 17 -8.14 20.46 15.06
N ALA A 18 -9.30 20.00 14.58
CA ALA A 18 -10.61 20.41 15.12
C ALA A 18 -10.82 19.97 16.57
N ILE A 19 -10.24 18.84 16.99
CA ILE A 19 -10.30 18.36 18.38
C ILE A 19 -9.12 18.84 19.24
N GLY A 20 -8.29 19.76 18.73
CA GLY A 20 -7.22 20.41 19.48
C GLY A 20 -5.91 19.63 19.59
N LEU A 21 -5.70 18.58 18.80
CA LEU A 21 -4.42 17.88 18.76
C LEU A 21 -3.34 18.73 18.09
N SER A 22 -2.15 18.69 18.66
CA SER A 22 -0.93 19.19 18.03
C SER A 22 -0.59 18.40 16.77
N GLU A 23 0.29 18.97 15.94
CA GLU A 23 0.80 18.28 14.75
C GLU A 23 1.58 17.00 15.12
N ALA A 24 2.34 17.04 16.22
CA ALA A 24 3.07 15.87 16.72
C ALA A 24 2.13 14.74 17.14
N GLU A 25 1.05 15.06 17.86
CA GLU A 25 0.02 14.06 18.23
C GLU A 25 -0.70 13.52 16.99
N ALA A 26 -1.07 14.39 16.04
CA ALA A 26 -1.69 13.96 14.80
C ALA A 26 -0.78 13.00 14.02
N GLN A 27 0.53 13.29 13.98
CA GLN A 27 1.52 12.44 13.33
C GLN A 27 1.72 11.12 14.07
N ALA A 28 1.73 11.11 15.40
CA ALA A 28 1.81 9.88 16.20
C ALA A 28 0.58 8.99 16.01
N LEU A 29 -0.64 9.55 15.98
CA LEU A 29 -1.86 8.80 15.64
C LEU A 29 -1.89 8.32 14.19
N ARG A 30 -1.24 9.04 13.28
CA ARG A 30 -1.05 8.60 11.91
C ARG A 30 -0.15 7.37 11.86
N THR A 31 1.03 7.44 12.48
CA THR A 31 1.93 6.28 12.62
C THR A 31 1.19 5.09 13.21
N LEU A 32 0.43 5.29 14.30
CA LEU A 32 -0.36 4.22 14.91
C LEU A 32 -1.34 3.58 13.91
N GLY A 33 -2.14 4.40 13.23
CA GLY A 33 -3.15 3.92 12.28
C GLY A 33 -2.54 3.22 11.07
N GLU A 34 -1.51 3.80 10.47
CA GLU A 34 -0.80 3.24 9.32
C GLU A 34 -0.10 1.93 9.69
N THR A 35 0.55 1.83 10.86
CA THR A 35 1.23 0.61 11.34
C THR A 35 0.24 -0.53 11.60
N ILE A 36 -0.91 -0.26 12.24
CA ILE A 36 -1.94 -1.28 12.46
C ILE A 36 -2.50 -1.77 11.12
N ASN A 37 -2.84 -0.84 10.21
CA ASN A 37 -3.34 -1.21 8.89
C ASN A 37 -2.27 -1.97 8.07
N TYR A 38 -1.00 -1.61 8.22
CA TYR A 38 0.11 -2.29 7.58
C TYR A 38 0.17 -3.79 7.96
N ASN A 39 -0.06 -4.13 9.23
CA ASN A 39 -0.13 -5.52 9.69
C ASN A 39 -1.32 -6.31 9.13
N ALA A 40 -2.21 -5.70 8.34
CA ALA A 40 -3.26 -6.43 7.62
C ALA A 40 -2.83 -6.88 6.21
N TYR A 41 -1.63 -6.49 5.76
CA TYR A 41 -1.12 -6.86 4.44
C TYR A 41 -0.14 -8.03 4.50
N GLY A 42 -0.28 -8.94 3.56
CA GLY A 42 0.47 -10.18 3.37
C GLY A 42 -0.22 -11.00 2.29
N LEU A 43 0.43 -12.02 1.74
CA LEU A 43 -0.25 -13.02 0.93
C LEU A 43 -0.91 -14.07 1.82
N GLU A 44 -0.25 -14.43 2.91
CA GLU A 44 -0.69 -15.41 3.89
C GLU A 44 -0.59 -14.83 5.30
N ILE A 45 -1.24 -15.47 6.28
CA ILE A 45 -1.26 -15.00 7.67
C ILE A 45 0.17 -15.00 8.26
N GLU A 46 1.00 -15.91 7.79
CA GLU A 46 2.39 -16.12 8.17
C GLU A 46 3.30 -14.99 7.71
N ASP A 47 2.89 -14.20 6.71
CA ASP A 47 3.64 -13.01 6.30
C ASP A 47 3.52 -11.87 7.32
N LEU A 48 2.49 -11.85 8.16
CA LEU A 48 2.19 -10.74 9.08
C LEU A 48 3.15 -10.74 10.27
N HIS A 49 3.49 -9.54 10.77
CA HIS A 49 4.31 -9.42 11.97
C HIS A 49 3.59 -9.94 13.22
N MET A 50 2.27 -9.82 13.24
CA MET A 50 1.40 -10.31 14.32
C MET A 50 0.10 -10.88 13.75
N HIS A 51 -0.34 -12.01 14.28
CA HIS A 51 -1.63 -12.60 13.88
C HIS A 51 -2.80 -11.63 14.20
N PRO A 52 -3.77 -11.41 13.29
CA PRO A 52 -4.84 -10.42 13.49
C PRO A 52 -5.64 -10.61 14.78
N LYS A 53 -5.97 -11.87 15.12
CA LYS A 53 -6.64 -12.20 16.39
C LYS A 53 -5.81 -11.76 17.62
N ALA A 54 -4.52 -12.06 17.64
CA ALA A 54 -3.64 -11.69 18.75
C ALA A 54 -3.47 -10.17 18.84
N LEU A 55 -3.41 -9.48 17.70
CA LEU A 55 -3.37 -8.01 17.68
C LEU A 55 -4.67 -7.41 18.24
N ALA A 56 -5.82 -7.94 17.84
CA ALA A 56 -7.12 -7.51 18.36
C ALA A 56 -7.21 -7.70 19.88
N GLU A 57 -6.82 -8.88 20.38
CA GLU A 57 -6.77 -9.18 21.82
C GLU A 57 -5.79 -8.26 22.57
N ALA A 58 -4.63 -7.94 21.97
CA ALA A 58 -3.67 -7.01 22.54
C ALA A 58 -4.19 -5.56 22.58
N MET A 59 -5.07 -5.17 21.65
CA MET A 59 -5.68 -3.85 21.59
C MET A 59 -6.88 -3.69 22.52
N ASP A 60 -7.63 -4.77 22.77
CA ASP A 60 -8.90 -4.75 23.52
C ASP A 60 -8.76 -4.17 24.95
N GLY A 61 -7.59 -4.35 25.57
CA GLY A 61 -7.29 -3.81 26.90
C GLY A 61 -7.03 -2.30 26.97
N PHE A 62 -7.03 -1.58 25.84
CA PHE A 62 -6.63 -0.17 25.78
C PHE A 62 -7.74 0.73 25.27
N THR A 63 -8.17 1.67 26.12
CA THR A 63 -9.03 2.79 25.72
C THR A 63 -8.24 4.01 25.25
N ASP A 64 -6.96 4.09 25.64
CA ASP A 64 -6.05 5.17 25.28
C ASP A 64 -5.08 4.71 24.18
N PRO A 65 -5.12 5.30 22.96
CA PRO A 65 -4.20 4.94 21.88
C PRO A 65 -2.73 5.18 22.24
N TRP A 66 -2.42 6.16 23.09
CA TRP A 66 -1.04 6.48 23.47
C TRP A 66 -0.43 5.38 24.33
N ALA A 67 -1.23 4.79 25.23
CA ALA A 67 -0.82 3.66 26.04
C ALA A 67 -0.54 2.42 25.19
N PHE A 68 -1.40 2.11 24.21
CA PHE A 68 -1.17 0.99 23.30
C PHE A 68 0.14 1.13 22.50
N MET A 69 0.49 2.36 22.10
CA MET A 69 1.75 2.65 21.39
C MET A 69 3.02 2.32 22.20
N GLN A 70 2.93 2.14 23.52
CA GLN A 70 4.07 1.75 24.36
C GLN A 70 4.27 0.22 24.47
N THR A 71 3.33 -0.57 23.96
CA THR A 71 3.34 -2.02 24.09
C THR A 71 4.37 -2.69 23.16
N ASP A 72 4.83 -3.88 23.56
CA ASP A 72 5.69 -4.72 22.70
C ASP A 72 5.00 -5.12 21.40
N ALA A 73 3.67 -5.31 21.44
CA ALA A 73 2.85 -5.63 20.27
C ALA A 73 2.94 -4.53 19.20
N PHE A 74 2.73 -3.27 19.60
CA PHE A 74 2.87 -2.14 18.67
C PHE A 74 4.31 -1.99 18.18
N ARG A 75 5.29 -2.06 19.09
CA ARG A 75 6.71 -1.85 18.75
C ARG A 75 7.20 -2.85 17.71
N ARG A 76 6.87 -4.14 17.87
CA ARG A 76 7.22 -5.21 16.93
C ARG A 76 6.72 -4.92 15.51
N ILE A 77 5.48 -4.45 15.37
CA ILE A 77 4.91 -4.14 14.05
C ILE A 77 5.56 -2.85 13.49
N ALA A 78 5.76 -1.84 14.34
CA ALA A 78 6.36 -0.57 13.93
C ALA A 78 7.80 -0.72 13.44
N GLU A 79 8.62 -1.52 14.13
CA GLU A 79 9.99 -1.84 13.74
C GLU A 79 10.02 -2.58 12.40
N GLY A 80 9.20 -3.64 12.26
CA GLY A 80 9.08 -4.39 11.01
C GLY A 80 8.62 -3.50 9.84
N PHE A 81 7.69 -2.59 10.07
CA PHE A 81 7.26 -1.65 9.05
C PHE A 81 8.38 -0.69 8.62
N ALA A 82 9.20 -0.22 9.56
CA ALA A 82 10.33 0.65 9.26
C ALA A 82 11.42 -0.09 8.44
N GLU A 83 11.70 -1.35 8.79
CA GLU A 83 12.64 -2.20 8.03
C GLU A 83 12.15 -2.47 6.61
N ASP A 84 10.89 -2.86 6.45
CA ASP A 84 10.26 -3.10 5.16
C ASP A 84 10.25 -1.84 4.28
N ARG A 85 10.01 -0.67 4.89
CA ARG A 85 10.08 0.63 4.20
C ARG A 85 11.49 0.94 3.73
N ALA A 86 12.50 0.74 4.57
CA ALA A 86 13.89 0.93 4.19
C ALA A 86 14.30 0.02 3.03
N ALA A 87 13.80 -1.23 2.99
CA ALA A 87 14.00 -2.12 1.84
C ALA A 87 13.38 -1.55 0.56
N ALA A 88 12.16 -1.01 0.64
CA ALA A 88 11.43 -0.44 -0.49
C ALA A 88 12.07 0.84 -1.05
N GLU A 89 12.76 1.65 -0.24
CA GLU A 89 13.42 2.89 -0.70
C GLU A 89 14.50 2.66 -1.76
N SER A 90 15.11 1.48 -1.76
CA SER A 90 16.14 1.12 -2.76
C SER A 90 15.56 0.67 -4.10
N LEU A 91 14.23 0.51 -4.19
CA LEU A 91 13.56 -0.05 -5.35
C LEU A 91 13.49 0.97 -6.49
N LYS A 92 13.98 0.56 -7.66
CA LYS A 92 13.88 1.33 -8.90
C LYS A 92 12.76 0.79 -9.79
N PRO A 93 12.13 1.65 -10.60
CA PRO A 93 11.19 1.18 -11.60
C PRO A 93 11.93 0.25 -12.59
N GLU A 94 11.29 -0.86 -12.93
CA GLU A 94 11.74 -1.73 -14.01
C GLU A 94 11.50 -1.07 -15.37
N ALA A 95 10.37 -0.36 -15.51
CA ALA A 95 10.02 0.41 -16.68
C ALA A 95 9.29 1.68 -16.25
N GLU A 96 9.53 2.79 -16.94
CA GLU A 96 8.83 4.04 -16.68
C GLU A 96 8.67 4.86 -17.96
N GLY A 97 7.69 5.76 -17.93
CA GLY A 97 7.44 6.77 -18.94
C GLY A 97 6.88 8.05 -18.31
N PRO A 98 6.51 9.05 -19.11
CA PRO A 98 6.10 10.37 -18.59
C PRO A 98 4.93 10.34 -17.60
N GLY A 99 3.98 9.42 -17.78
CA GLY A 99 2.77 9.32 -16.95
C GLY A 99 2.60 7.99 -16.22
N TRP A 100 3.59 7.08 -16.26
CA TRP A 100 3.48 5.76 -15.63
C TRP A 100 4.83 5.19 -15.18
N ALA A 101 4.80 4.28 -14.21
CA ALA A 101 5.95 3.49 -13.79
C ALA A 101 5.53 2.09 -13.34
N VAL A 102 6.39 1.11 -13.60
CA VAL A 102 6.24 -0.31 -13.26
C VAL A 102 7.39 -0.71 -12.36
N TYR A 103 7.08 -1.35 -11.24
CA TYR A 103 8.05 -1.84 -10.27
C TYR A 103 7.88 -3.35 -10.12
N ALA A 104 8.94 -4.10 -10.36
CA ALA A 104 9.01 -5.52 -10.04
C ALA A 104 9.58 -5.69 -8.63
N LEU A 105 8.79 -6.26 -7.73
CA LEU A 105 9.21 -6.53 -6.35
C LEU A 105 9.98 -7.86 -6.29
N PRO A 106 10.92 -8.03 -5.35
CA PRO A 106 11.54 -9.32 -5.11
C PRO A 106 10.55 -10.29 -4.45
N ASP A 107 10.83 -11.60 -4.56
CA ASP A 107 10.13 -12.62 -3.79
C ASP A 107 10.64 -12.61 -2.34
N ALA A 108 10.12 -11.67 -1.56
CA ALA A 108 10.49 -11.48 -0.16
C ALA A 108 9.25 -11.18 0.69
N PRO A 109 9.22 -11.59 1.98
CA PRO A 109 8.08 -11.30 2.86
C PRO A 109 7.72 -9.81 2.94
N TRP A 110 8.73 -8.94 2.97
CA TRP A 110 8.49 -7.49 3.01
C TRP A 110 7.72 -6.99 1.79
N ALA A 111 8.00 -7.53 0.60
CA ALA A 111 7.34 -7.13 -0.63
C ALA A 111 5.86 -7.49 -0.63
N ARG A 112 5.52 -8.67 -0.06
CA ARG A 112 4.15 -9.16 0.09
C ARG A 112 3.32 -8.28 1.01
N ARG A 113 3.93 -7.79 2.10
CA ARG A 113 3.32 -6.82 3.02
C ARG A 113 3.22 -5.41 2.42
N MET A 114 4.25 -4.99 1.68
CA MET A 114 4.38 -3.60 1.23
C MET A 114 3.69 -3.27 -0.10
N ILE A 115 3.33 -4.23 -0.95
CA ILE A 115 2.84 -3.94 -2.31
C ILE A 115 1.69 -2.91 -2.35
N GLY A 116 0.73 -3.01 -1.44
CA GLY A 116 -0.38 -2.04 -1.39
C GLY A 116 0.04 -0.67 -0.85
N VAL A 117 0.89 -0.67 0.17
CA VAL A 117 1.40 0.53 0.85
C VAL A 117 2.30 1.33 -0.09
N LEU A 118 3.28 0.66 -0.71
CA LEU A 118 4.22 1.26 -1.64
C LEU A 118 3.51 1.85 -2.87
N ALA A 119 2.48 1.17 -3.40
CA ALA A 119 1.67 1.71 -4.50
C ALA A 119 0.98 3.04 -4.10
N ASN A 120 0.42 3.12 -2.89
CA ASN A 120 -0.20 4.34 -2.38
C ASN A 120 0.83 5.45 -2.13
N GLU A 121 2.02 5.11 -1.63
CA GLU A 121 3.11 6.05 -1.39
C GLU A 121 3.64 6.65 -2.68
N LEU A 122 3.91 5.82 -3.68
CA LEU A 122 4.35 6.24 -4.99
C LEU A 122 3.32 7.17 -5.67
N ALA A 123 2.02 6.84 -5.58
CA ALA A 123 0.95 7.69 -6.11
C ALA A 123 0.85 9.05 -5.41
N ARG A 124 1.20 9.12 -4.11
CA ARG A 124 1.28 10.40 -3.38
C ARG A 124 2.53 11.20 -3.74
N ALA A 125 3.68 10.54 -3.86
CA ALA A 125 4.95 11.17 -4.20
C ALA A 125 4.99 11.69 -5.65
N HIS A 126 4.27 11.02 -6.55
CA HIS A 126 4.18 11.38 -7.96
C HIS A 126 2.71 11.51 -8.38
N PRO A 127 2.04 12.63 -8.04
CA PRO A 127 0.59 12.78 -8.19
C PRO A 127 0.10 12.73 -9.65
N GLU A 128 0.97 13.01 -10.61
CA GLU A 128 0.69 12.96 -12.06
C GLU A 128 0.98 11.61 -12.70
N ARG A 129 1.49 10.63 -11.94
CA ARG A 129 1.98 9.35 -12.46
C ARG A 129 1.13 8.18 -11.97
N ALA A 130 0.84 7.24 -12.86
CA ALA A 130 0.29 5.94 -12.50
C ALA A 130 1.40 4.97 -12.08
N HIS A 131 1.12 4.07 -11.15
CA HIS A 131 2.11 3.09 -10.68
C HIS A 131 1.53 1.69 -10.68
N ALA A 132 2.25 0.76 -11.28
CA ALA A 132 1.97 -0.67 -11.22
C ALA A 132 3.10 -1.36 -10.44
N LEU A 133 2.72 -2.16 -9.45
CA LEU A 133 3.66 -2.99 -8.68
C LEU A 133 3.34 -4.46 -8.98
N LEU A 134 4.38 -5.21 -9.33
CA LEU A 134 4.32 -6.62 -9.66
C LEU A 134 5.01 -7.40 -8.54
N LEU A 135 4.26 -8.27 -7.88
CA LEU A 135 4.75 -9.20 -6.86
C LEU A 135 4.84 -10.59 -7.48
N PRO A 136 5.98 -11.30 -7.37
CA PRO A 136 6.10 -12.66 -7.90
C PRO A 136 5.09 -13.60 -7.24
N MET A 137 4.47 -14.46 -8.05
CA MET A 137 3.57 -15.51 -7.62
C MET A 137 3.90 -16.81 -8.37
N PRO A 138 3.57 -17.99 -7.82
CA PRO A 138 3.59 -19.22 -8.61
C PRO A 138 2.76 -19.03 -9.89
N GLY A 139 3.41 -19.16 -11.05
CA GLY A 139 2.77 -19.04 -12.37
C GLY A 139 2.66 -17.61 -12.93
N GLY A 140 3.24 -16.59 -12.29
CA GLY A 140 3.28 -15.24 -12.82
C GLY A 140 3.41 -14.15 -11.75
N TRP A 141 2.53 -13.15 -11.82
CA TRP A 141 2.63 -11.93 -11.02
C TRP A 141 1.28 -11.51 -10.43
N ARG A 142 1.26 -11.12 -9.16
CA ARG A 142 0.16 -10.33 -8.61
C ARG A 142 0.43 -8.86 -8.92
N VAL A 143 -0.56 -8.16 -9.46
CA VAL A 143 -0.41 -6.76 -9.87
C VAL A 143 -1.29 -5.86 -9.02
N SER A 144 -0.72 -4.75 -8.54
CA SER A 144 -1.45 -3.65 -7.90
C SER A 144 -1.23 -2.37 -8.69
N VAL A 145 -2.30 -1.72 -9.14
CA VAL A 145 -2.26 -0.47 -9.90
C VAL A 145 -2.88 0.66 -9.10
N ARG A 146 -2.23 1.82 -9.12
CA ARG A 146 -2.78 3.11 -8.69
C ARG A 146 -2.75 4.09 -9.85
N ALA A 147 -3.90 4.71 -10.11
CA ALA A 147 -3.99 5.82 -11.05
C ALA A 147 -3.34 7.09 -10.44
N PRO A 148 -2.99 8.09 -11.29
CA PRO A 148 -2.53 9.39 -10.83
C PRO A 148 -3.53 10.02 -9.85
N LYS A 149 -3.04 10.70 -8.82
CA LYS A 149 -3.91 11.46 -7.91
C LYS A 149 -4.58 12.64 -8.60
N SER A 150 -3.93 13.26 -9.59
CA SER A 150 -4.51 14.33 -10.39
C SER A 150 -5.63 13.85 -11.33
N ARG A 151 -5.59 12.57 -11.72
CA ARG A 151 -6.53 11.93 -12.66
C ARG A 151 -6.89 10.52 -12.15
N PRO A 152 -7.69 10.39 -11.08
CA PRO A 152 -7.89 9.14 -10.34
C PRO A 152 -8.88 8.18 -11.04
N TYR A 153 -8.63 7.86 -12.31
CA TYR A 153 -9.47 7.01 -13.14
C TYR A 153 -8.67 6.08 -14.05
N GLY A 154 -9.31 5.02 -14.55
CA GLY A 154 -8.75 4.08 -15.53
C GLY A 154 -8.06 2.84 -14.95
N ALA A 155 -7.74 2.79 -13.65
CA ALA A 155 -6.96 1.68 -13.08
C ALA A 155 -7.73 0.34 -13.12
N GLY A 156 -8.99 0.34 -12.69
CA GLY A 156 -9.85 -0.84 -12.73
C GLY A 156 -10.13 -1.31 -14.17
N LYS A 157 -10.35 -0.37 -15.10
CA LYS A 157 -10.58 -0.68 -16.53
C LYS A 157 -9.35 -1.27 -17.20
N LEU A 158 -8.15 -0.78 -16.87
CA LEU A 158 -6.89 -1.36 -17.31
C LEU A 158 -6.76 -2.81 -16.82
N CYS A 159 -6.95 -3.03 -15.51
CA CYS A 159 -6.78 -4.36 -14.93
C CYS A 159 -7.80 -5.36 -15.49
N ALA A 160 -9.04 -4.93 -15.73
CA ALA A 160 -10.10 -5.77 -16.29
C ALA A 160 -9.82 -6.29 -17.73
N GLN A 161 -8.79 -5.79 -18.41
CA GLN A 161 -8.35 -6.32 -19.71
C GLN A 161 -7.59 -7.65 -19.56
N PHE A 162 -7.16 -8.01 -18.34
CA PHE A 162 -6.36 -9.19 -18.05
C PHE A 162 -7.16 -10.20 -17.22
N PRO A 163 -6.86 -11.51 -17.33
CA PRO A 163 -7.50 -12.54 -16.52
C PRO A 163 -7.38 -12.23 -15.03
N THR A 164 -8.46 -12.46 -14.26
CA THR A 164 -8.53 -12.17 -12.81
C THR A 164 -8.36 -10.69 -12.41
N GLY A 165 -8.34 -9.78 -13.39
CA GLY A 165 -8.16 -8.36 -13.15
C GLY A 165 -9.46 -7.59 -12.94
N GLY A 166 -9.38 -6.51 -12.18
CA GLY A 166 -10.51 -5.61 -11.94
C GLY A 166 -10.18 -4.50 -10.94
N GLY A 167 -11.22 -3.83 -10.43
CA GLY A 167 -11.08 -2.81 -9.39
C GLY A 167 -11.90 -1.55 -9.66
N ARG A 168 -11.53 -0.47 -8.98
CA ARG A 168 -12.19 0.85 -9.04
C ARG A 168 -11.40 1.79 -9.95
N GLU A 169 -11.98 2.94 -10.24
CA GLU A 169 -11.37 3.97 -11.10
C GLU A 169 -9.94 4.36 -10.65
N ALA A 170 -9.74 4.61 -9.35
CA ALA A 170 -8.43 5.04 -8.81
C ALA A 170 -7.45 3.90 -8.47
N ALA A 171 -7.94 2.66 -8.38
CA ALA A 171 -7.16 1.52 -7.89
C ALA A 171 -7.66 0.21 -8.52
N GLY A 172 -6.75 -0.51 -9.17
CA GLY A 172 -7.02 -1.81 -9.77
C GLY A 172 -6.02 -2.87 -9.31
N GLY A 173 -6.30 -4.12 -9.61
CA GLY A 173 -5.36 -5.22 -9.39
C GLY A 173 -5.67 -6.42 -10.26
N ILE A 174 -4.67 -7.29 -10.39
CA ILE A 174 -4.74 -8.58 -11.09
C ILE A 174 -4.23 -9.63 -10.11
N ASN A 175 -5.02 -10.67 -9.83
CA ASN A 175 -4.63 -11.69 -8.86
C ASN A 175 -3.50 -12.57 -9.38
N LEU A 176 -3.53 -12.91 -10.67
CA LEU A 176 -2.48 -13.62 -11.37
C LEU A 176 -2.39 -13.13 -12.82
N LEU A 177 -1.31 -12.43 -13.13
CA LEU A 177 -0.88 -12.06 -14.48
C LEU A 177 0.20 -13.07 -14.92
N PRO A 178 -0.10 -13.98 -15.85
CA PRO A 178 0.89 -14.85 -16.46
C PRO A 178 2.10 -14.07 -17.01
N ASP A 179 3.30 -14.66 -16.93
CA ASP A 179 4.54 -13.98 -17.31
C ASP A 179 4.59 -13.60 -18.80
N ASP A 180 3.97 -14.41 -19.66
CA ASP A 180 3.81 -14.15 -21.09
C ASP A 180 2.92 -12.94 -21.40
N LEU A 181 2.04 -12.53 -20.47
CA LEU A 181 1.22 -11.33 -20.59
C LEU A 181 1.87 -10.08 -19.98
N ARG A 182 3.05 -10.19 -19.36
CA ARG A 182 3.72 -9.07 -18.67
C ARG A 182 4.03 -7.91 -19.62
N ALA A 183 4.59 -8.21 -20.80
CA ALA A 183 4.89 -7.18 -21.79
C ALA A 183 3.61 -6.47 -22.27
N SER A 184 2.56 -7.24 -22.58
CA SER A 184 1.26 -6.68 -22.99
C SER A 184 0.61 -5.83 -21.90
N PHE A 185 0.79 -6.18 -20.62
CA PHE A 185 0.35 -5.37 -19.49
C PHE A 185 1.07 -4.03 -19.43
N ILE A 186 2.40 -4.03 -19.54
CA ILE A 186 3.21 -2.79 -19.52
C ILE A 186 2.78 -1.88 -20.68
N ASP A 187 2.57 -2.42 -21.87
CA ASP A 187 2.09 -1.66 -23.03
C ASP A 187 0.68 -1.09 -22.81
N ALA A 188 -0.22 -1.85 -22.19
CA ALA A 188 -1.56 -1.40 -21.88
C ALA A 188 -1.56 -0.28 -20.82
N LEU A 189 -0.72 -0.40 -19.79
CA LEU A 189 -0.50 0.65 -18.80
C LEU A 189 0.04 1.92 -19.46
N ALA A 190 1.04 1.77 -20.33
CA ALA A 190 1.64 2.87 -21.06
C ALA A 190 0.59 3.61 -21.88
N ARG A 191 -0.23 2.90 -22.66
CA ARG A 191 -1.32 3.50 -23.45
C ARG A 191 -2.38 4.17 -22.58
N ALA A 192 -2.72 3.59 -21.43
CA ALA A 192 -3.74 4.14 -20.54
C ALA A 192 -3.34 5.46 -19.89
N TYR A 193 -2.02 5.68 -19.69
CA TYR A 193 -1.48 6.83 -18.98
C TYR A 193 -0.36 7.53 -19.76
N GLN A 194 -0.53 7.67 -21.08
CA GLN A 194 0.25 8.63 -21.86
C GLN A 194 -0.05 10.04 -21.37
N ALA A 195 1.00 10.86 -21.24
CA ALA A 195 0.89 12.27 -20.87
C ALA A 195 0.18 13.06 -21.98
#